data_AF-A0AAD9JR84-F1
#
_entry.id   AF-A0AAD9JR84-F1
#
_cell.length_a   1.000
_cell.length_b   1.000
_cell.length_c   1.000
_cell.angle_alpha   90.00
_cell.angle_beta   90.00
_cell.angle_gamma   90.00
#
_symmetry.space_group_name_H-M   'P 1'
#
loop_
_entity.id
_entity.type
_entity.pdbx_description
1 polymer ?
#
loop_
_entity_poly.entity_id
_entity_poly.type
_entity_poly.pdbx_seq_one_letter_code
_entity_poly.pdbx_strand_id
1 'polypeptide(L)'
;MPIMRVGGQASCSKWCVDENVFPGRKYYPVYCAGLAFALSIDLVAELYSAAMRTPTFWIDDVFVTGVLLAQIQGVHRVSLNVFYSWRFQLVMQEYLRHNATVKHRIVHVPAISHIERMWNCLLRHKLSRGALLSLADGVVTNVPPCQ
;
A
#
# COMPACT_ATOMS: atom_id res chain seq x y z
N MET A 1 8.00 -12.66 2.58
CA MET A 1 8.30 -12.47 4.01
C MET A 1 8.37 -13.84 4.68
N PRO A 2 9.36 -14.10 5.56
CA PRO A 2 9.41 -15.35 6.33
C PRO A 2 8.23 -15.43 7.31
N ILE A 3 7.75 -16.65 7.56
CA ILE A 3 6.73 -16.90 8.57
C ILE A 3 7.40 -16.92 9.93
N MET A 4 7.00 -16.02 10.83
CA MET A 4 7.48 -16.01 12.21
C MET A 4 6.66 -17.01 13.03
N ARG A 5 7.35 -17.91 13.74
CA ARG A 5 6.70 -19.00 14.49
C ARG A 5 6.64 -18.70 15.98
N VAL A 6 5.51 -19.05 16.59
CA VAL A 6 5.36 -19.08 18.05
C VAL A 6 6.40 -20.04 18.64
N GLY A 7 7.17 -19.59 19.63
CA GLY A 7 8.22 -20.39 20.28
C GLY A 7 9.55 -20.52 19.53
N GLY A 8 9.74 -19.80 18.42
CA GLY A 8 11.04 -19.72 17.72
C GLY A 8 12.08 -18.85 18.46
N GLN A 9 13.36 -18.97 18.06
CA GLN A 9 14.49 -18.23 18.64
C GLN A 9 14.47 -16.71 18.36
N ALA A 10 13.68 -16.24 17.40
CA ALA A 10 13.47 -14.82 17.15
C ALA A 10 12.28 -14.32 18.00
N SER A 11 12.44 -13.19 18.70
CA SER A 11 11.38 -12.59 19.51
C SER A 11 10.09 -12.47 18.71
N CYS A 12 9.04 -13.17 19.14
CA CYS A 12 7.75 -13.13 18.47
C CYS A 12 7.19 -11.71 18.47
N SER A 13 7.01 -11.12 17.28
CA SER A 13 6.33 -9.84 17.10
C SER A 13 4.82 -10.06 17.00
N LYS A 14 4.07 -8.98 16.69
CA LYS A 14 2.62 -9.00 16.38
C LYS A 14 2.23 -10.11 15.40
N TRP A 15 3.12 -10.47 14.46
CA TRP A 15 2.84 -11.31 13.28
C TRP A 15 3.26 -12.78 13.40
N CYS A 16 3.25 -13.35 14.60
CA CYS A 16 3.54 -14.77 14.78
C CYS A 16 2.39 -15.67 14.33
N VAL A 17 2.74 -16.85 13.81
CA VAL A 17 1.81 -17.84 13.24
C VAL A 17 2.18 -19.23 13.72
N ASP A 18 1.19 -19.97 14.21
CA ASP A 18 1.34 -21.36 14.61
C ASP A 18 1.77 -22.26 13.44
N GLU A 19 2.53 -23.31 13.75
CA GLU A 19 3.01 -24.25 12.74
C GLU A 19 1.86 -24.94 11.99
N ASN A 20 0.71 -25.14 12.64
CA ASN A 20 -0.47 -25.79 12.05
C ASN A 20 -1.16 -24.96 10.95
N VAL A 21 -0.99 -23.62 10.90
CA VAL A 21 -1.64 -22.76 9.90
C VAL A 21 -0.92 -22.84 8.54
N PHE A 22 0.39 -23.08 8.55
CA PHE A 22 1.19 -23.30 7.34
C PHE A 22 2.26 -24.37 7.57
N PRO A 23 1.89 -25.65 7.72
CA PRO A 23 2.83 -26.70 8.12
C PRO A 23 4.00 -26.84 7.16
N GLY A 24 5.22 -26.81 7.70
CA GLY A 24 6.47 -26.99 6.94
C GLY A 24 6.86 -25.82 6.04
N ARG A 25 6.06 -24.75 5.96
CA ARG A 25 6.38 -23.58 5.13
C ARG A 25 7.29 -22.60 5.88
N LYS A 26 8.32 -22.12 5.19
CA LYS A 26 9.22 -21.07 5.70
C LYS A 26 8.80 -19.66 5.29
N TYR A 27 8.03 -19.53 4.21
CA TYR A 27 7.63 -18.25 3.62
C TYR A 27 6.15 -18.27 3.26
N TYR A 28 5.50 -17.10 3.36
CA TYR A 28 4.17 -16.88 2.81
C TYR A 28 4.16 -17.04 1.27
N PRO A 29 3.00 -17.34 0.65
CA PRO A 29 2.84 -17.21 -0.80
C PRO A 29 3.17 -15.78 -1.24
N VAL A 30 3.39 -15.56 -2.55
CA VAL A 30 3.56 -14.21 -3.09
C VAL A 30 2.31 -13.38 -2.80
N TYR A 31 2.48 -12.24 -2.13
CA TYR A 31 1.40 -11.35 -1.70
C TYR A 31 1.84 -9.88 -1.82
N CYS A 32 0.89 -8.96 -1.80
CA CYS A 32 1.09 -7.52 -1.74
C CYS A 32 1.07 -7.06 -0.27
N ALA A 33 2.12 -6.39 0.21
CA ALA A 33 2.21 -5.97 1.61
C ALA A 33 1.24 -4.83 1.98
N GLY A 34 0.67 -4.92 3.18
CA GLY A 34 -0.52 -4.21 3.67
C GLY A 34 -0.35 -2.76 4.08
N LEU A 35 0.61 -2.03 3.52
CA LEU A 35 0.52 -0.56 3.58
C LEU A 35 -0.60 -0.07 2.65
N ALA A 36 -0.60 -0.57 1.42
CA ALA A 36 -1.61 -0.31 0.42
C ALA A 36 -1.48 -1.33 -0.71
N PHE A 37 -2.63 -1.81 -1.20
CA PHE A 37 -2.74 -2.50 -2.48
C PHE A 37 -3.99 -2.00 -3.20
N ALA A 38 -4.02 -2.15 -4.52
CA ALA A 38 -5.19 -1.87 -5.34
C ALA A 38 -5.58 -3.15 -6.09
N LEU A 39 -6.89 -3.34 -6.25
CA LEU A 39 -7.49 -4.45 -6.96
C LEU A 39 -8.33 -3.88 -8.09
N SER A 40 -8.45 -4.60 -9.20
CA SER A 40 -9.55 -4.38 -10.13
C SER A 40 -10.85 -4.91 -9.52
N ILE A 41 -11.99 -4.29 -9.84
CA ILE A 41 -13.26 -4.59 -9.18
C ILE A 41 -13.84 -5.96 -9.60
N ASP A 42 -13.54 -6.41 -10.81
CA ASP A 42 -13.89 -7.74 -11.33
C ASP A 42 -13.28 -8.88 -10.49
N LEU A 43 -12.10 -8.67 -9.93
CA LEU A 43 -11.42 -9.64 -9.07
C LEU A 43 -12.13 -9.86 -7.71
N VAL A 44 -12.98 -8.92 -7.28
CA VAL A 44 -13.62 -8.96 -5.95
C VAL A 44 -14.54 -10.18 -5.81
N ALA A 45 -15.32 -10.51 -6.86
CA ALA A 45 -16.24 -11.64 -6.83
C ALA A 45 -15.50 -13.00 -6.75
N GLU A 46 -14.36 -13.11 -7.42
CA GLU A 46 -13.52 -14.31 -7.40
C GLU A 46 -12.84 -14.48 -6.04
N LEU A 47 -12.29 -13.40 -5.48
CA LEU A 47 -11.71 -13.39 -4.14
C LEU A 47 -12.73 -13.77 -3.07
N TYR A 48 -13.93 -13.23 -3.15
CA TYR A 48 -15.04 -13.60 -2.27
C TYR A 48 -15.37 -15.10 -2.38
N SER A 49 -15.49 -15.61 -3.61
CA SER A 49 -15.76 -17.03 -3.85
C SER A 49 -14.64 -17.94 -3.33
N ALA A 50 -13.38 -17.53 -3.45
CA ALA A 50 -12.24 -18.25 -2.88
C ALA A 50 -12.26 -18.22 -1.35
N ALA A 51 -12.62 -17.07 -0.74
CA ALA A 51 -12.72 -16.93 0.71
C ALA A 51 -13.73 -17.91 1.32
N MET A 52 -14.86 -18.15 0.66
CA MET A 52 -15.91 -19.06 1.13
C MET A 52 -15.46 -20.53 1.26
N ARG A 53 -14.37 -20.92 0.61
CA ARG A 53 -13.84 -22.30 0.64
C ARG A 53 -12.46 -22.41 1.29
N THR A 54 -11.94 -21.31 1.81
CA THR A 54 -10.59 -21.23 2.38
C THR A 54 -10.67 -20.95 3.88
N PRO A 55 -9.99 -21.72 4.74
CA PRO A 55 -9.88 -21.36 6.16
C PRO A 55 -9.37 -19.94 6.33
N THR A 56 -10.01 -19.17 7.20
CA THR A 56 -9.66 -17.77 7.44
C THR A 56 -8.25 -17.64 8.00
N PHE A 57 -7.49 -16.67 7.49
CA PHE A 57 -6.18 -16.31 8.02
C PHE A 57 -6.16 -14.84 8.43
N TRP A 58 -5.57 -14.55 9.59
CA TRP A 58 -5.76 -13.30 10.31
C TRP A 58 -4.90 -12.14 9.77
N ILE A 59 -3.79 -12.42 9.10
CA ILE A 59 -2.99 -11.40 8.42
C ILE A 59 -3.65 -11.15 7.06
N ASP A 60 -4.40 -10.06 6.99
CA ASP A 60 -5.33 -9.72 5.91
C ASP A 60 -4.65 -9.58 4.54
N ASP A 61 -3.52 -8.89 4.47
CA ASP A 61 -2.78 -8.69 3.23
C ASP A 61 -2.25 -10.03 2.66
N VAL A 62 -1.72 -10.91 3.52
CA VAL A 62 -1.31 -12.28 3.17
C VAL A 62 -2.52 -13.12 2.77
N PHE A 63 -3.64 -13.03 3.50
CA PHE A 63 -4.84 -13.80 3.22
C PHE A 63 -5.43 -13.42 1.86
N VAL A 64 -5.78 -12.15 1.67
CA VAL A 64 -6.46 -11.67 0.46
C VAL A 64 -5.56 -11.74 -0.76
N THR A 65 -4.35 -11.16 -0.70
CA THR A 65 -3.51 -10.99 -1.90
C THR A 65 -2.50 -12.12 -2.11
N GLY A 66 -2.38 -13.01 -1.14
CA GLY A 66 -1.56 -14.21 -1.20
C GLY A 66 -2.40 -15.48 -1.30
N VAL A 67 -3.03 -15.88 -0.20
CA VAL A 67 -3.71 -17.19 -0.07
C VAL A 67 -4.91 -17.30 -1.01
N LEU A 68 -5.79 -16.29 -1.04
CA LEU A 68 -6.98 -16.29 -1.91
C LEU A 68 -6.58 -16.05 -3.36
N LEU A 69 -5.74 -15.05 -3.61
CA LEU A 69 -5.32 -14.70 -4.97
C LEU A 69 -4.53 -15.81 -5.67
N ALA A 70 -3.88 -16.72 -4.93
CA ALA A 70 -3.18 -17.87 -5.50
C ALA A 70 -4.14 -18.91 -6.13
N GLN A 71 -5.45 -18.84 -5.83
CA GLN A 71 -6.46 -19.76 -6.35
C GLN A 71 -7.10 -19.24 -7.65
N ILE A 72 -6.75 -18.02 -8.07
CA ILE A 72 -7.38 -17.33 -9.20
C ILE A 72 -6.37 -17.26 -10.35
N GLN A 73 -6.82 -17.62 -11.56
CA GLN A 73 -5.99 -17.61 -12.76
C GLN A 73 -6.09 -16.28 -13.50
N GLY A 74 -5.08 -15.96 -14.32
CA GLY A 74 -5.11 -14.76 -15.17
C GLY A 74 -4.85 -13.44 -14.45
N VAL A 75 -4.58 -13.45 -13.14
CA VAL A 75 -4.28 -12.21 -12.39
C VAL A 75 -2.84 -11.76 -12.62
N HIS A 76 -2.69 -10.53 -13.13
CA HIS A 76 -1.39 -9.87 -13.23
C HIS A 76 -1.09 -9.02 -11.98
N ARG A 77 0.09 -9.21 -11.39
CA ARG A 77 0.55 -8.45 -10.22
C ARG A 77 1.56 -7.38 -10.62
N VAL A 78 1.33 -6.14 -10.18
CA VAL A 78 2.24 -5.01 -10.40
C VAL A 78 2.80 -4.54 -9.07
N SER A 79 4.13 -4.49 -8.94
CA SER A 79 4.78 -3.99 -7.73
C SER A 79 4.70 -2.47 -7.67
N LEU A 80 4.11 -1.95 -6.60
CA LEU A 80 4.05 -0.51 -6.32
C LEU A 80 5.24 0.00 -5.51
N ASN A 81 6.19 -0.88 -5.16
CA ASN A 81 7.33 -0.53 -4.28
C ASN A 81 8.18 0.61 -4.82
N VAL A 82 8.27 0.76 -6.15
CA VAL A 82 9.04 1.84 -6.79
C VAL A 82 8.44 3.24 -6.53
N PHE A 83 7.15 3.30 -6.22
CA PHE A 83 6.41 4.52 -5.90
C PHE A 83 6.20 4.71 -4.39
N TYR A 84 6.69 3.80 -3.57
CA TYR A 84 6.45 3.76 -2.14
C TYR A 84 7.67 4.21 -1.33
N SER A 85 7.43 5.00 -0.28
CA SER A 85 8.43 5.30 0.75
C SER A 85 7.84 5.33 2.15
N TRP A 86 8.53 4.71 3.11
CA TRP A 86 8.24 4.86 4.55
C TRP A 86 8.77 6.18 5.12
N ARG A 87 9.67 6.86 4.39
CA ARG A 87 10.35 8.07 4.85
C ARG A 87 9.55 9.30 4.45
N PHE A 88 8.58 9.68 5.28
CA PHE A 88 7.77 10.88 5.06
C PHE A 88 8.61 12.12 4.70
N GLN A 89 9.71 12.37 5.43
CA GLN A 89 10.58 13.52 5.19
C GLN A 89 11.24 13.52 3.79
N LEU A 90 11.59 12.33 3.27
CA LEU A 90 12.13 12.20 1.91
C LEU A 90 11.09 12.68 0.89
N VAL A 91 9.85 12.25 1.06
CA VAL A 91 8.78 12.57 0.09
C VAL A 91 8.37 14.05 0.19
N MET A 92 8.34 14.61 1.40
CA MET A 92 8.12 16.06 1.56
C MET A 92 9.19 16.89 0.86
N GLN A 93 10.46 16.47 0.92
CA GLN A 93 11.54 17.15 0.17
C GLN A 93 11.35 17.03 -1.35
N GLU A 94 10.79 15.93 -1.86
CA GLU A 94 10.43 15.81 -3.28
C GLU A 94 9.33 16.81 -3.66
N TYR A 95 8.29 16.94 -2.83
CA TYR A 95 7.11 17.75 -3.15
C TYR A 95 7.42 19.25 -3.07
N LEU A 96 8.33 19.66 -2.18
CA LEU A 96 8.81 21.04 -2.05
C LEU A 96 9.74 21.47 -3.21
N ARG A 97 10.33 20.54 -3.97
CA ARG A 97 11.17 20.87 -5.12
C ARG A 97 10.32 21.07 -6.36
N HIS A 98 9.95 22.32 -6.64
CA HIS A 98 9.03 22.72 -7.72
C HIS A 98 9.34 22.21 -9.14
N ASN A 99 10.59 21.80 -9.42
CA ASN A 99 11.03 21.29 -10.73
C ASN A 99 11.47 19.82 -10.74
N ALA A 100 11.39 19.10 -9.61
CA ALA A 100 11.77 17.69 -9.56
C ALA A 100 10.66 16.76 -10.06
N THR A 101 11.01 15.59 -10.58
CA THR A 101 10.02 14.53 -10.82
C THR A 101 9.60 13.92 -9.50
N VAL A 102 8.30 13.89 -9.21
CA VAL A 102 7.76 13.19 -8.05
C VAL A 102 7.83 11.69 -8.28
N LYS A 103 8.71 11.02 -7.54
CA LYS A 103 8.89 9.56 -7.60
C LYS A 103 7.90 8.87 -6.67
N HIS A 104 7.82 9.30 -5.42
CA HIS A 104 7.01 8.61 -4.41
C HIS A 104 5.59 9.17 -4.36
N ARG A 105 4.61 8.28 -4.52
CA ARG A 105 3.17 8.58 -4.57
C ARG A 105 2.39 7.86 -3.48
N ILE A 106 2.97 6.81 -2.90
CA ILE A 106 2.41 6.07 -1.77
C ILE A 106 3.37 6.28 -0.61
N VAL A 107 2.86 6.82 0.50
CA VAL A 107 3.72 7.29 1.60
C VAL A 107 3.09 6.90 2.92
N HIS A 108 3.89 6.36 3.83
CA HIS A 108 3.49 6.28 5.23
C HIS A 108 3.58 7.68 5.85
N VAL A 109 2.43 8.22 6.27
CA VAL A 109 2.35 9.54 6.90
C VAL A 109 2.19 9.36 8.40
N PRO A 110 3.09 9.90 9.24
CA PRO A 110 3.11 9.59 10.67
C PRO A 110 2.04 10.29 11.50
N ALA A 111 1.39 11.33 10.95
CA ALA A 111 0.35 12.10 11.64
C ALA A 111 -0.67 12.64 10.63
N ILE A 112 -1.95 12.70 11.03
CA ILE A 112 -3.02 13.21 10.15
C ILE A 112 -2.80 14.67 9.75
N SER A 113 -2.23 15.48 10.64
CA SER A 113 -1.88 16.89 10.37
C SER A 113 -0.87 17.04 9.23
N HIS A 114 -0.05 16.02 8.96
CA HIS A 114 0.88 16.02 7.84
C HIS A 114 0.21 15.72 6.50
N ILE A 115 -0.97 15.09 6.48
CA ILE A 115 -1.66 14.72 5.24
C ILE A 115 -2.08 15.99 4.49
N GLU A 116 -2.69 16.95 5.18
CA GLU A 116 -3.13 18.22 4.59
C GLU A 116 -1.94 19.00 4.02
N ARG A 117 -0.87 19.15 4.81
CA ARG A 117 0.36 19.81 4.37
C ARG A 117 0.96 19.13 3.14
N MET A 118 1.08 17.80 3.17
CA MET A 118 1.60 17.02 2.04
C MET A 118 0.74 17.19 0.78
N TRP A 119 -0.59 17.15 0.95
CA TRP A 119 -1.56 17.35 -0.13
C TRP A 119 -1.41 18.72 -0.78
N ASN A 120 -1.36 19.79 0.02
CA ASN A 120 -1.18 21.16 -0.47
C ASN A 120 0.14 21.33 -1.22
N CYS A 121 1.24 20.71 -0.75
CA CYS A 121 2.51 20.74 -1.46
C CYS A 121 2.47 20.00 -2.79
N LEU A 122 1.83 18.84 -2.83
CA LEU A 122 1.67 18.09 -4.08
C LEU A 122 0.86 18.87 -5.12
N LEU A 123 -0.26 19.49 -4.71
CA LEU A 123 -1.09 20.29 -5.60
C LEU A 123 -0.30 21.50 -6.14
N ARG A 124 0.41 22.23 -5.27
CA ARG A 124 1.27 23.35 -5.69
C ARG A 124 2.36 22.92 -6.67
N HIS A 125 3.03 21.80 -6.40
CA HIS A 125 4.02 21.23 -7.31
C HIS A 125 3.44 20.94 -8.69
N LYS A 126 2.22 20.40 -8.75
CA LYS A 126 1.54 20.14 -10.02
C LYS A 126 1.14 21.44 -10.74
N LEU A 127 0.60 22.42 -10.03
CA LEU A 127 0.23 23.72 -10.59
C LEU A 127 1.46 24.48 -11.14
N SER A 128 2.60 24.45 -10.44
CA SER A 128 3.84 25.10 -10.93
C SER A 128 4.37 24.49 -12.23
N ARG A 129 3.90 23.29 -12.60
CA ARG A 129 4.25 22.61 -13.86
C ARG A 129 3.17 22.76 -14.94
N GLY A 130 2.21 23.66 -14.74
CA GLY A 130 1.12 23.92 -15.69
C GLY A 130 0.06 22.82 -15.75
N ALA A 131 0.00 21.94 -14.74
CA ALA A 131 -1.06 20.93 -14.69
C ALA A 131 -2.41 21.60 -14.40
N LEU A 132 -3.41 21.34 -15.23
CA LEU A 132 -4.81 21.63 -14.92
C LEU A 132 -5.30 20.59 -13.91
N LEU A 133 -5.61 21.05 -12.70
CA LEU A 133 -6.15 20.21 -11.64
C LEU A 133 -7.67 20.41 -11.60
N SER A 134 -8.41 19.47 -12.19
CA SER A 134 -9.87 19.43 -12.04
C SER A 134 -10.23 18.50 -10.89
N LEU A 135 -11.02 19.00 -9.95
CA LEU A 135 -11.79 18.20 -9.01
C LEU A 135 -13.26 18.18 -9.46
N ALA A 136 -14.10 17.40 -8.79
CA ALA A 136 -15.53 17.32 -9.09
C ALA A 136 -16.22 18.71 -9.07
N ASP A 137 -15.72 19.63 -8.25
CA ASP A 137 -16.27 20.97 -8.05
C ASP A 137 -15.59 22.07 -8.88
N GLY A 138 -14.73 21.70 -9.84
CA GLY A 138 -14.08 22.63 -10.77
C GLY A 138 -12.55 22.63 -10.74
N VAL A 139 -11.94 23.67 -11.34
CA VAL A 139 -10.48 23.79 -11.47
C VAL A 139 -9.88 24.41 -10.22
N VAL A 140 -8.88 23.73 -9.65
CA VAL A 140 -8.14 24.21 -8.47
C VAL A 140 -7.14 25.28 -8.90
N THR A 141 -7.38 26.53 -8.51
CA THR A 141 -6.49 27.66 -8.82
C THR A 141 -5.79 28.23 -7.59
N ASN A 142 -6.39 28.12 -6.41
CA ASN A 142 -5.86 28.61 -5.14
C ASN A 142 -5.61 27.46 -4.16
N VAL A 143 -4.35 27.10 -3.94
CA VAL A 143 -3.95 26.05 -2.99
C VAL A 143 -3.28 26.71 -1.77
N PRO A 144 -3.62 26.33 -0.52
CA PRO A 144 -2.95 26.85 0.68
C PRO A 144 -1.42 26.60 0.70
N PRO A 145 -0.63 27.41 1.42
CA PRO A 145 0.82 27.22 1.52
C PRO A 145 1.22 25.91 2.21
N CYS A 146 2.45 25.48 1.95
CA CYS A 146 3.09 24.28 2.50
C CYS A 146 3.49 24.39 4.00
N GLN A 147 2.75 25.16 4.80
CA GLN A 147 3.04 25.36 6.23
C GLN A 147 2.75 24.10 7.03
#